data_AF-A0A317Z374-F1
#
_entry.id   AF-A0A317Z374-F1
#
_cell.length_a   1.000
_cell.length_b   1.000
_cell.length_c   1.000
_cell.angle_alpha   90.00
_cell.angle_beta   90.00
_cell.angle_gamma   90.00
#
_symmetry.space_group_name_H-M   'P 1'
#
loop_
_entity.id
_entity.type
_entity.pdbx_description
1 polymer ?
#
loop_
_entity_poly.entity_id
_entity_poly.type
_entity_poly.pdbx_seq_one_letter_code
_entity_poly.pdbx_strand_id
1 'polypeptide(L)' 'HQQGGRLQAEVVLRGEGQRVLIVYQDQSYQSFQQRYETARKVLQEAGCTVFEISDLAMTEAKFLSLVHENDI' A
#
# COMPACT_ATOMS: atom_id res chain seq x y z
N HIS A 1 -8.85 -0.26 -13.25
CA HIS A 1 -7.99 -1.13 -12.40
C HIS A 1 -8.44 -1.26 -10.94
N GLN A 2 -9.72 -0.97 -10.65
CA GLN A 2 -10.27 -1.04 -9.30
C GLN A 2 -10.30 -2.47 -8.74
N GLN A 3 -10.73 -3.44 -9.55
CA GLN A 3 -10.75 -4.86 -9.14
C GLN A 3 -9.36 -5.40 -8.78
N GLY A 4 -8.32 -4.94 -9.48
CA GLY A 4 -6.93 -5.31 -9.17
C GLY A 4 -6.47 -4.79 -7.81
N GLY A 5 -6.74 -3.51 -7.50
CA GLY A 5 -6.39 -2.93 -6.20
C GLY A 5 -7.15 -3.59 -5.05
N ARG A 6 -8.44 -3.89 -5.26
CA ARG A 6 -9.26 -4.62 -4.29
C ARG A 6 -8.71 -6.02 -4.00
N LEU A 7 -8.36 -6.80 -5.03
CA LEU A 7 -7.80 -8.14 -4.85
C LEU A 7 -6.47 -8.11 -4.10
N GLN A 8 -5.61 -7.12 -4.37
CA GLN A 8 -4.35 -6.96 -3.64
C GLN A 8 -4.60 -6.69 -2.15
N ALA A 9 -5.53 -5.78 -1.82
CA ALA A 9 -5.90 -5.51 -0.44
C ALA A 9 -6.53 -6.74 0.24
N GLU A 10 -7.40 -7.48 -0.43
CA GLU A 10 -8.02 -8.69 0.14
C GLU A 10 -6.99 -9.78 0.47
N VAL A 11 -5.92 -9.93 -0.32
CA VAL A 11 -4.83 -10.86 -0.01
C VAL A 11 -4.09 -10.46 1.27
N VAL A 12 -3.80 -9.16 1.42
CA VAL A 12 -3.17 -8.62 2.64
C VAL A 12 -4.05 -8.88 3.87
N LEU A 13 -5.35 -8.62 3.76
CA LEU A 13 -6.31 -8.84 4.84
C LEU A 13 -6.45 -10.32 5.22
N ARG A 14 -6.45 -11.23 4.23
CA ARG A 14 -6.46 -12.68 4.47
C ARG A 14 -5.18 -13.17 5.15
N GLY A 15 -4.06 -12.47 4.95
CA GLY A 15 -2.81 -12.70 5.67
C GLY A 15 -2.75 -12.03 7.04
N GLU A 16 -3.87 -11.51 7.56
CA GLU A 16 -3.97 -10.81 8.85
C GLU A 16 -3.09 -9.56 8.95
N GLY A 17 -2.77 -8.92 7.81
CA GLY A 17 -1.99 -7.69 7.78
C GLY A 17 -2.71 -6.53 8.46
N GLN A 18 -2.16 -6.00 9.54
CA GLN A 18 -2.72 -4.86 10.27
C GLN A 18 -1.98 -3.54 10.00
N ARG A 19 -0.71 -3.62 9.64
CA ARG A 19 0.16 -2.49 9.33
C ARG A 19 0.74 -2.73 7.94
N VAL A 20 0.46 -1.84 7.00
CA VAL A 20 0.66 -2.13 5.58
C VAL A 20 1.38 -0.96 4.93
N LEU A 21 2.55 -1.24 4.34
CA LEU A 21 3.27 -0.30 3.49
C LEU A 21 2.85 -0.47 2.03
N ILE A 22 2.20 0.54 1.47
CA ILE A 22 1.89 0.61 0.04
C ILE A 22 2.99 1.36 -0.68
N VAL A 23 3.70 0.64 -1.55
CA VAL A 23 4.65 1.24 -2.50
C VAL A 23 3.92 1.54 -3.79
N TYR A 24 3.76 2.81 -4.12
CA TYR A 24 2.96 3.23 -5.27
C TYR A 24 3.81 3.77 -6.42
N GLN A 25 3.38 3.51 -7.65
CA GLN A 25 4.04 3.97 -8.88
C GLN A 25 3.55 5.38 -9.28
N ASP A 26 4.01 5.90 -10.41
CA ASP A 26 3.56 7.19 -10.95
C ASP A 26 2.02 7.28 -11.07
N GLN A 27 1.44 8.23 -10.33
CA GLN A 27 0.00 8.45 -10.25
C GLN A 27 -0.55 9.21 -11.47
N SER A 28 0.30 9.70 -12.38
CA SER A 28 -0.13 10.30 -13.65
C SER A 28 -0.84 9.29 -14.56
N TYR A 29 -0.53 8.00 -14.39
CA TYR A 29 -1.22 6.90 -15.06
C TYR A 29 -2.48 6.52 -14.30
N GLN A 30 -3.64 6.77 -14.90
CA GLN A 30 -4.96 6.46 -14.33
C GLN A 30 -5.08 5.00 -13.83
N SER A 31 -4.38 4.07 -14.47
CA SER A 31 -4.35 2.66 -14.09
C SER A 31 -3.69 2.42 -12.73
N PHE A 32 -2.56 3.08 -12.47
CA PHE A 32 -1.84 3.01 -11.19
C PHE A 32 -2.61 3.76 -10.12
N GLN A 33 -3.15 4.93 -10.45
CA GLN A 33 -3.99 5.70 -9.53
C GLN A 33 -5.18 4.90 -9.03
N GLN A 34 -6.00 4.35 -9.94
CA GLN A 34 -7.17 3.58 -9.55
C GLN A 34 -6.83 2.34 -8.72
N ARG A 35 -5.71 1.68 -8.99
CA ARG A 35 -5.26 0.50 -8.24
C ARG A 35 -4.86 0.90 -6.82
N TYR A 36 -4.02 1.93 -6.70
CA TYR A 36 -3.56 2.49 -5.44
C TYR A 36 -4.73 2.96 -4.57
N GLU A 37 -5.60 3.82 -5.10
CA GLU A 37 -6.73 4.38 -4.36
C GLU A 37 -7.68 3.29 -3.88
N THR A 38 -7.94 2.28 -4.71
CA THR A 38 -8.83 1.18 -4.32
C THR A 38 -8.21 0.31 -3.23
N ALA A 39 -6.93 -0.05 -3.35
CA ALA A 39 -6.24 -0.86 -2.34
C ALA A 39 -6.18 -0.12 -1.00
N ARG A 40 -5.75 1.15 -1.01
CA ARG A 40 -5.68 2.02 0.16
C ARG A 40 -7.03 2.13 0.86
N LYS A 41 -8.11 2.37 0.10
CA LYS A 41 -9.46 2.47 0.64
C LYS A 41 -9.89 1.19 1.35
N VAL A 42 -9.73 0.03 0.71
CA VAL A 42 -10.13 -1.27 1.28
C VAL A 42 -9.37 -1.56 2.58
N LEU A 43 -8.07 -1.30 2.62
CA LEU A 43 -7.24 -1.51 3.82
C LEU A 43 -7.64 -0.56 4.96
N GLN A 44 -7.90 0.71 4.66
CA GLN A 44 -8.36 1.69 5.65
C GLN A 44 -9.75 1.34 6.20
N GLU A 45 -10.69 0.92 5.34
CA GLU A 45 -12.03 0.47 5.76
C GLU A 45 -11.99 -0.78 6.65
N ALA A 46 -10.98 -1.64 6.47
CA ALA A 46 -10.74 -2.81 7.31
C ALA A 46 -10.00 -2.50 8.63
N GLY A 47 -9.64 -1.23 8.87
CA GLY A 47 -8.96 -0.79 10.09
C GLY A 47 -7.43 -0.99 10.09
N CYS A 48 -6.82 -1.28 8.94
CA CYS A 48 -5.36 -1.36 8.83
C CYS A 48 -4.74 0.04 8.98
N THR A 49 -3.57 0.10 9.63
CA THR A 49 -2.69 1.26 9.56
C THR A 49 -1.94 1.23 8.23
N VAL A 50 -2.16 2.23 7.37
CA VAL A 50 -1.55 2.29 6.04
C VAL A 50 -0.44 3.33 6.00
N PHE A 51 0.75 2.88 5.60
CA PHE A 51 1.90 3.70 5.27
C PHE A 51 2.05 3.74 3.75
N GLU A 52 2.51 4.86 3.20
CA GLU A 52 2.57 5.06 1.75
C GLU A 52 3.87 5.75 1.33
N ILE A 53 4.47 5.27 0.25
CA ILE A 53 5.68 5.85 -0.34
C ILE A 53 5.73 5.57 -1.84
N SER A 54 6.22 6.53 -2.62
CA SER A 54 6.49 6.33 -4.04
C SER A 54 7.64 5.34 -4.25
N ASP A 55 7.53 4.48 -5.27
CA ASP A 55 8.61 3.61 -5.72
C ASP A 55 9.92 4.37 -6.02
N LEU A 56 9.83 5.57 -6.59
CA LEU A 56 10.97 6.45 -6.86
C LEU A 56 11.68 6.93 -5.58
N ALA A 57 10.95 7.01 -4.47
CA ALA A 57 11.48 7.43 -3.16
C ALA A 57 11.92 6.24 -2.30
N MET A 58 11.67 5.00 -2.73
CA MET A 58 11.96 3.80 -1.98
C MET A 58 13.41 3.35 -2.18
N THR A 59 14.31 3.86 -1.33
CA THR A 59 15.65 3.29 -1.18
C THR A 59 15.64 2.19 -0.10
N GLU A 60 16.64 1.30 -0.10
CA GLU A 60 16.79 0.28 0.94
C GLU A 60 16.86 0.90 2.35
N ALA A 61 17.65 1.97 2.51
CA ALA A 61 17.74 2.68 3.78
C ALA A 61 16.37 3.24 4.23
N LYS A 62 15.56 3.75 3.30
CA LYS A 62 14.23 4.28 3.60
C LYS A 62 13.22 3.17 3.90
N PHE A 63 13.33 2.04 3.21
CA PHE A 63 12.52 0.85 3.51
C PHE A 63 12.80 0.35 4.92
N LEU A 64 14.08 0.14 5.27
CA LEU A 64 14.49 -0.31 6.60
C LEU A 64 14.04 0.67 7.69
N SER A 65 14.18 1.98 7.46
CA SER A 65 13.71 2.98 8.42
C SER A 65 12.20 2.90 8.63
N LEU A 66 11.42 2.77 7.55
CA LEU A 66 9.96 2.68 7.64
C LEU A 66 9.50 1.42 8.39
N VAL A 67 10.11 0.27 8.09
CA VAL A 67 9.81 -1.00 8.78
C VAL A 67 10.14 -0.90 10.27
N HIS A 68 11.31 -0.38 10.63
CA HIS A 68 11.71 -0.27 12.03
C HIS A 68 10.94 0.80 12.82
N GLU A 69 10.76 2.00 12.27
CA GLU A 69 10.07 3.11 12.94
C GLU A 69 8.59 2.83 13.14
N ASN A 70 8.00 2.05 12.24
CA ASN A 70 6.56 1.84 12.22
C ASN A 70 6.17 0.38 12.47
N ASP A 71 7.08 -0.49 12.89
CA ASP A 71 6.78 -1.90 13.22
C ASP A 71 5.88 -2.56 12.16
N ILE A 72 6.30 -2.49 10.90
CA ILE A 72 5.55 -3.01 9.74
C ILE A 72 5.91 -4.47 9.49
#